data_AF-P47763-F1
#
_entry.id   AF-P47763-F1
#
_cell.length_a   1.000
_cell.length_b   1.000
_cell.length_c   1.000
_cell.angle_alpha   90.00
_cell.angle_beta   90.00
_cell.angle_gamma   90.00
#
_symmetry.space_group_name_H-M   'P 1'
#
loop_
_entity.id
_entity.type
_entity.pdbx_description
1 polymer ?
#
loop_
_entity_poly.entity_id
_entity_poly.type
_entity_poly.pdbx_seq_one_letter_code
_entity_poly.pdbx_strand_id
1 'polypeptide(L)' 'TLLNEEVSPAVEALESLDPDSLSPRQALEWIYRLKNMV' A
#
# COMPACT_ATOMS: atom_id res chain seq x y z
N THR A 1 3.57 27.81 0.75
CA THR A 1 2.69 26.76 0.19
C THR A 1 3.58 25.87 -0.62
N LEU A 2 3.65 24.55 -0.48
CA LEU A 2 2.76 23.54 0.06
C LEU A 2 3.74 22.53 0.71
N LEU A 3 3.44 22.00 1.89
CA LEU A 3 4.08 20.75 2.31
C LEU A 3 3.71 19.75 1.21
N ASN A 4 4.63 19.47 0.29
CA ASN A 4 4.61 18.20 -0.42
C ASN A 4 4.82 17.19 0.70
N GLU A 5 3.72 16.77 1.33
CA GLU A 5 3.71 15.53 2.07
C GLU A 5 4.14 14.52 1.03
N GLU A 6 5.43 14.15 1.05
CA GLU A 6 5.95 13.09 0.20
C GLU A 6 5.01 11.93 0.42
N VAL A 7 4.27 11.56 -0.63
CA VAL A 7 3.24 10.54 -0.52
C VAL A 7 3.94 9.31 0.03
N SER A 8 3.46 8.83 1.18
CA SER A 8 4.09 7.67 1.82
C SER A 8 4.17 6.54 0.80
N PRO A 9 5.30 5.81 0.70
CA PRO A 9 5.42 4.70 -0.23
C PRO A 9 4.32 3.64 -0.03
N ALA A 10 3.78 3.52 1.19
CA ALA A 10 2.63 2.66 1.47
C ALA A 10 1.34 3.14 0.79
N VAL A 11 1.12 4.46 0.72
CA VAL A 11 -0.04 5.06 0.05
C VAL A 11 0.07 4.88 -1.46
N GLU A 12 1.23 5.15 -2.05
CA GLU A 12 1.45 4.91 -3.49
C GLU A 12 1.24 3.43 -3.85
N ALA A 13 1.70 2.50 -3.00
CA ALA A 13 1.46 1.08 -3.20
C ALA A 13 -0.03 0.74 -3.14
N LEU A 14 -0.77 1.28 -2.17
CA LEU A 14 -2.21 1.06 -2.01
C LEU A 14 -3.02 1.55 -3.20
N GLU A 15 -2.66 2.68 -3.81
CA GLU A 15 -3.33 3.22 -5.02
C GLU A 15 -3.27 2.25 -6.21
N SER A 16 -2.27 1.39 -6.25
CA SER A 16 -2.10 0.39 -7.33
C SER A 16 -2.78 -0.96 -7.05
N LEU A 17 -3.32 -1.17 -5.83
CA LEU A 17 -3.92 -2.44 -5.45
C LEU A 17 -5.40 -2.51 -5.81
N ASP A 18 -5.76 -3.59 -6.49
CA ASP A 18 -7.16 -4.00 -6.66
C ASP A 18 -7.50 -5.11 -5.65
N PRO A 19 -8.27 -4.81 -4.58
CA PRO A 19 -8.59 -5.77 -3.54
C PRO A 19 -9.46 -6.94 -4.03
N ASP A 20 -10.28 -6.73 -5.06
CA ASP A 20 -11.19 -7.76 -5.57
C ASP A 20 -10.45 -8.82 -6.40
N SER A 21 -9.26 -8.50 -6.90
CA SER A 21 -8.38 -9.40 -7.64
C SER A 21 -7.41 -10.19 -6.74
N LEU A 22 -7.31 -9.86 -5.45
CA LEU A 22 -6.37 -10.53 -4.54
C LEU A 22 -6.98 -11.79 -3.92
N SER A 23 -6.25 -12.90 -4.00
CA SER A 23 -6.54 -14.05 -3.15
C SER A 23 -6.26 -13.71 -1.67
N PRO A 24 -6.93 -14.38 -0.70
CA PRO A 24 -6.67 -14.15 0.72
C PRO A 24 -5.20 -14.25 1.14
N ARG A 25 -4.43 -15.15 0.52
CA ARG A 25 -2.98 -15.28 0.75
C ARG A 25 -2.21 -14.05 0.27
N GLN A 26 -2.53 -13.53 -0.92
CA GLN A 26 -1.88 -12.33 -1.45
C GLN A 26 -2.23 -11.10 -0.61
N ALA A 27 -3.48 -10.97 -0.16
CA ALA A 27 -3.88 -9.90 0.76
C ALA A 27 -3.05 -9.92 2.05
N LEU A 28 -2.85 -11.10 2.66
CA LEU A 28 -2.00 -11.24 3.85
C LEU A 28 -0.54 -10.86 3.57
N GLU A 29 0.02 -11.30 2.44
CA GLU A 29 1.38 -10.90 2.03
C GLU A 29 1.50 -9.38 1.88
N TRP A 30 0.49 -8.73 1.29
CA TRP A 30 0.44 -7.28 1.18
C TRP A 30 0.39 -6.58 2.53
N ILE A 31 -0.36 -7.08 3.52
CA ILE A 31 -0.38 -6.51 4.87
C ILE A 31 1.03 -6.48 5.48
N TYR A 32 1.78 -7.58 5.37
CA TYR A 32 3.17 -7.61 5.87
C TYR A 32 4.10 -6.69 5.07
N ARG A 33 3.91 -6.57 3.75
CA ARG A 33 4.69 -5.65 2.90
C ARG A 33 4.43 -4.19 3.28
N LEU A 34 3.17 -3.79 3.35
CA LEU A 34 2.75 -2.42 3.68
C LEU A 34 3.20 -2.03 5.09
N LYS A 35 3.14 -2.96 6.06
CA LYS A 35 3.66 -2.74 7.42
C LYS A 35 5.17 -2.41 7.45
N ASN A 36 5.95 -2.87 6.48
CA ASN A 36 7.38 -2.53 6.41
C ASN A 36 7.64 -1.20 5.65
N MET A 37 6.62 -0.60 5.05
CA MET A 37 6.71 0.66 4.28
C MET A 37 6.28 1.89 5.10
N VAL A 38 5.72 1.67 6.29
CA VAL A 38 5.37 2.70 7.29
C VAL A 38 6.43 2.76 8.38
#